data_AF-A0A1F8PB49-F1
#
_entry.id   AF-A0A1F8PB49-F1
#
_cell.length_a   1.000
_cell.length_b   1.000
_cell.length_c   1.000
_cell.angle_alpha   90.00
_cell.angle_beta   90.00
_cell.angle_gamma   90.00
#
_symmetry.space_group_name_H-M   'P 1'
#
loop_
_entity.id
_entity.type
_entity.pdbx_description
1 polymer ?
#
loop_
_entity_poly.entity_id
_entity_poly.type
_entity_poly.pdbx_seq_one_letter_code
_entity_poly.pdbx_strand_id
1 'polypeptide(L)'
;MFKVKATVVAMLGDIEKYPCHFNYKIGDEIIWTGAEFKGRICPGVFMALAPKVIGLYSAGPRYVEANYYVPFWYAPPSVYDPSMKKYDGIGFRNVLHSIEDLQYGMSLLRPANSFNWPPHPERTVSKDNVVVCGDARTSVVLKLEAFDLADDGDCVTYFRRTMSILNKVLHKPGVAVDKIINEFTKEEIEGIYPALSQILVGILVEELELMEYLKIQNMKATVTDKGAKKLEDFKKSLTAEERKALKMQTK
;
A
#
# COMPACT_ATOMS: atom_id res chain seq x y z
N MET A 1 -1.63 -1.45 10.89
CA MET A 1 -1.10 -2.43 9.92
C MET A 1 -2.21 -2.84 8.97
N PHE A 2 -1.85 -3.34 7.79
CA PHE A 2 -2.78 -3.46 6.66
C PHE A 2 -2.83 -4.86 6.07
N LYS A 3 -4.02 -5.30 5.65
CA LYS A 3 -4.14 -6.43 4.72
C LYS A 3 -3.61 -6.00 3.37
N VAL A 4 -2.89 -6.90 2.71
CA VAL A 4 -2.29 -6.64 1.41
C VAL A 4 -2.88 -7.63 0.41
N LYS A 5 -3.28 -7.11 -0.74
CA LYS A 5 -3.78 -7.90 -1.86
C LYS A 5 -2.82 -7.76 -3.02
N ALA A 6 -2.47 -8.87 -3.64
CA ALA A 6 -1.75 -8.92 -4.90
C ALA A 6 -2.67 -9.53 -5.97
N THR A 7 -2.97 -8.77 -7.01
CA THR A 7 -3.85 -9.18 -8.11
C THR A 7 -3.03 -9.33 -9.39
N VAL A 8 -3.20 -10.42 -10.12
CA VAL A 8 -2.62 -10.58 -11.46
C VAL A 8 -3.33 -9.62 -12.42
N VAL A 9 -2.62 -8.60 -12.89
CA VAL A 9 -3.19 -7.54 -13.73
C VAL A 9 -2.75 -7.63 -15.18
N ALA A 10 -1.63 -8.31 -15.46
CA ALA A 10 -1.15 -8.50 -16.81
C ALA A 10 -0.32 -9.77 -16.96
N MET A 11 -0.22 -10.21 -18.20
CA MET A 11 0.70 -11.23 -18.68
C MET A 11 1.50 -10.60 -19.82
N LEU A 12 2.83 -10.62 -19.72
CA LEU A 12 3.74 -10.09 -20.72
C LEU A 12 4.39 -11.23 -21.49
N GLY A 13 4.77 -10.99 -22.74
CA GLY A 13 5.45 -11.98 -23.59
C GLY A 13 4.49 -12.79 -24.48
N ASP A 14 4.97 -13.94 -24.97
CA ASP A 14 4.22 -14.81 -25.89
C ASP A 14 3.51 -15.93 -25.11
N ILE A 15 2.33 -15.58 -24.59
CA ILE A 15 1.55 -16.43 -23.69
C ILE A 15 0.98 -17.66 -24.42
N GLU A 16 0.69 -17.55 -25.72
CA GLU A 16 0.17 -18.66 -26.52
C GLU A 16 1.23 -19.74 -26.71
N LYS A 17 2.47 -19.34 -27.00
CA LYS A 17 3.58 -20.26 -27.21
C LYS A 17 4.23 -20.75 -25.91
N TYR A 18 4.29 -19.88 -24.90
CA TYR A 18 4.94 -20.16 -23.62
C TYR A 18 4.01 -19.80 -22.44
N PRO A 19 2.96 -20.58 -22.17
CA PRO A 19 2.03 -20.24 -21.11
C PRO A 19 2.71 -20.28 -19.73
N CYS A 20 2.18 -19.49 -18.78
CA CYS A 20 2.62 -19.52 -17.38
C CYS A 20 2.55 -20.96 -16.83
N HIS A 21 3.69 -21.54 -16.42
CA HIS A 21 3.74 -22.92 -15.89
C HIS A 21 2.94 -23.08 -14.59
N PHE A 22 2.83 -22.03 -13.77
CA PHE A 22 2.00 -22.03 -12.56
C PHE A 22 0.50 -21.87 -12.87
N ASN A 23 0.19 -21.54 -14.13
CA ASN A 23 -1.15 -21.35 -14.67
C ASN A 23 -1.94 -20.23 -13.96
N TYR A 24 -1.28 -19.10 -13.69
CA TYR A 24 -1.98 -17.88 -13.28
C TYR A 24 -2.93 -17.38 -14.38
N LYS A 25 -3.97 -16.66 -13.98
CA LYS A 25 -4.91 -15.93 -14.83
C LYS A 25 -5.02 -14.49 -14.38
N ILE A 26 -5.35 -13.59 -15.32
CA ILE A 26 -5.69 -12.21 -14.97
C ILE A 26 -6.88 -12.24 -14.03
N GLY A 27 -6.78 -11.50 -12.92
CA GLY A 27 -7.75 -11.51 -11.84
C GLY A 27 -7.47 -12.51 -10.72
N ASP A 28 -6.48 -13.40 -10.85
CA ASP A 28 -6.07 -14.23 -9.71
C ASP A 28 -5.56 -13.37 -8.56
N GLU A 29 -5.94 -13.71 -7.33
CA GLU A 29 -5.61 -12.93 -6.13
C GLU A 29 -4.82 -13.74 -5.11
N ILE A 30 -3.90 -13.04 -4.44
CA ILE A 30 -3.20 -13.49 -3.24
C ILE A 30 -3.44 -12.45 -2.16
N ILE A 31 -3.90 -12.88 -0.98
CA ILE A 31 -4.22 -11.98 0.14
C ILE A 31 -3.34 -12.33 1.33
N TRP A 32 -2.61 -11.35 1.85
CA TRP A 32 -1.98 -11.41 3.16
C TRP A 32 -2.92 -10.79 4.21
N THR A 33 -3.32 -11.58 5.21
CA THR A 33 -4.27 -11.16 6.25
C THR A 33 -3.62 -10.48 7.46
N GLY A 34 -2.29 -10.57 7.58
CA GLY A 34 -1.55 -10.32 8.82
C GLY A 34 -1.13 -11.61 9.55
N ALA A 35 -1.72 -12.75 9.20
CA ALA A 35 -1.38 -14.06 9.76
C ALA A 35 -1.05 -15.11 8.70
N GLU A 36 -1.81 -15.10 7.60
CA GLU A 36 -1.72 -16.12 6.57
C GLU A 36 -1.84 -15.53 5.16
N PHE A 37 -1.31 -16.29 4.19
CA PHE A 37 -1.55 -16.06 2.78
C PHE A 37 -2.74 -16.88 2.30
N LYS A 38 -3.73 -16.23 1.70
CA LYS A 38 -4.85 -16.86 0.99
C LYS A 38 -4.62 -16.75 -0.51
N GLY A 39 -4.91 -17.83 -1.25
CA GLY A 39 -4.70 -17.90 -2.69
C GLY A 39 -3.48 -18.74 -3.09
N ARG A 40 -3.20 -18.83 -4.39
CA ARG A 40 -2.11 -19.65 -4.93
C ARG A 40 -0.87 -18.80 -5.19
N ILE A 41 0.27 -19.19 -4.62
CA ILE A 41 1.53 -18.46 -4.76
C ILE A 41 2.56 -19.32 -5.52
N CYS A 42 3.06 -18.83 -6.65
CA CYS A 42 4.20 -19.43 -7.33
C CYS A 42 5.48 -19.21 -6.51
N PRO A 43 6.25 -20.26 -6.18
CA PRO A 43 7.49 -20.12 -5.41
C PRO A 43 8.50 -19.16 -6.06
N GLY A 44 8.58 -19.13 -7.39
CA GLY A 44 9.48 -18.22 -8.12
C GLY A 44 9.08 -16.75 -8.03
N VAL A 45 7.78 -16.47 -7.85
CA VAL A 45 7.26 -15.11 -7.65
C VAL A 45 7.37 -14.69 -6.18
N PHE A 46 7.25 -15.64 -5.25
CA PHE A 46 7.20 -15.36 -3.81
C PHE A 46 8.42 -14.58 -3.30
N MET A 47 9.62 -14.88 -3.82
CA MET A 47 10.85 -14.17 -3.42
C MET A 47 10.79 -12.66 -3.69
N ALA A 48 10.16 -12.25 -4.79
CA ALA A 48 9.98 -10.83 -5.13
C ALA A 48 8.73 -10.23 -4.46
N LEU A 49 7.72 -11.07 -4.18
CA LEU A 49 6.46 -10.67 -3.57
C LEU A 49 6.59 -10.35 -2.08
N ALA A 50 7.25 -11.24 -1.32
CA ALA A 50 7.36 -11.15 0.14
C ALA A 50 7.84 -9.78 0.65
N PRO A 51 8.97 -9.18 0.18
CA PRO A 51 9.43 -7.91 0.73
C PRO A 51 8.45 -6.76 0.49
N LYS A 52 7.74 -6.75 -0.66
CA LYS A 52 6.73 -5.72 -0.97
C LYS A 52 5.48 -5.89 -0.12
N VAL A 53 5.05 -7.14 0.11
CA VAL A 53 3.95 -7.44 1.03
C VAL A 53 4.27 -6.93 2.43
N ILE A 54 5.47 -7.16 2.95
CA ILE A 54 5.87 -6.67 4.28
C ILE A 54 5.94 -5.13 4.32
N GLY A 55 6.44 -4.49 3.26
CA GLY A 55 6.44 -3.04 3.12
C GLY A 55 5.04 -2.43 3.20
N LEU A 56 4.11 -2.96 2.40
CA LEU A 56 2.70 -2.54 2.39
C LEU A 56 1.96 -2.88 3.67
N TYR A 57 2.22 -4.04 4.27
CA TYR A 57 1.64 -4.45 5.56
C TYR A 57 1.97 -3.45 6.67
N SER A 58 3.21 -2.95 6.66
CA SER A 58 3.73 -2.04 7.68
C SER A 58 3.31 -0.58 7.43
N ALA A 59 3.46 -0.09 6.20
CA ALA A 59 3.27 1.33 5.88
C ALA A 59 1.92 1.64 5.20
N GLY A 60 1.19 0.63 4.73
CA GLY A 60 -0.06 0.81 3.99
C GLY A 60 0.16 1.55 2.67
N PRO A 61 -0.81 2.39 2.24
CA PRO A 61 -0.69 3.20 1.02
C PRO A 61 0.51 4.18 1.00
N ARG A 62 1.16 4.41 2.14
CA ARG A 62 2.38 5.24 2.23
C ARG A 62 3.63 4.53 1.70
N TYR A 63 3.58 3.21 1.53
CA TYR A 63 4.70 2.46 0.97
C TYR A 63 4.92 2.85 -0.49
N VAL A 64 6.10 3.38 -0.76
CA VAL A 64 6.53 3.81 -2.09
C VAL A 64 7.85 3.15 -2.42
N GLU A 65 7.96 2.65 -3.66
CA GLU A 65 9.21 2.08 -4.17
C GLU A 65 10.29 3.17 -4.27
N ALA A 66 11.47 2.91 -3.72
CA ALA A 66 12.57 3.88 -3.68
C ALA A 66 12.99 4.37 -5.08
N ASN A 67 12.81 3.54 -6.12
CA ASN A 67 13.09 3.90 -7.51
C ASN A 67 12.33 5.15 -7.97
N TYR A 68 11.17 5.45 -7.37
CA TYR A 68 10.41 6.68 -7.63
C TYR A 68 11.16 7.97 -7.26
N TYR A 69 12.19 7.89 -6.39
CA TYR A 69 13.02 9.03 -5.96
C TYR A 69 14.28 9.22 -6.80
N VAL A 70 14.60 8.32 -7.73
CA VAL A 70 15.85 8.39 -8.49
C VAL A 70 15.69 9.42 -9.62
N PRO A 71 16.48 10.52 -9.65
CA PRO A 71 16.38 11.55 -10.69
C PRO A 71 16.56 11.01 -12.11
N PHE A 72 17.29 9.91 -12.25
CA PHE A 72 17.52 9.21 -13.51
C PHE A 72 16.23 8.92 -14.28
N TRP A 73 15.15 8.48 -13.63
CA TRP A 73 13.88 8.18 -14.31
C TRP A 73 13.18 9.41 -14.91
N TYR A 74 13.56 10.60 -14.45
CA TYR A 74 13.02 11.89 -14.90
C TYR A 74 13.98 12.62 -15.85
N ALA A 75 15.18 12.07 -16.10
CA ALA A 75 16.10 12.62 -17.08
C ALA A 75 15.68 12.20 -18.49
N PRO A 76 15.70 13.10 -19.49
CA PRO A 76 15.48 12.74 -20.88
C PRO A 76 16.65 11.90 -21.41
N PRO A 77 16.56 11.34 -22.63
CA PRO A 77 17.66 10.59 -23.21
C PRO A 77 18.88 11.49 -23.43
N SER A 78 20.06 10.91 -23.32
CA SER A 78 21.33 11.61 -23.49
C SER A 78 22.29 10.79 -24.35
N VAL A 79 23.20 11.48 -25.05
CA VAL A 79 24.27 10.85 -25.83
C VAL A 79 25.62 11.37 -25.38
N TYR A 80 26.63 10.51 -25.43
CA TYR A 80 27.99 10.89 -25.08
C TYR A 80 28.54 11.96 -26.04
N ASP A 81 29.12 13.01 -25.48
CA ASP A 81 29.82 14.11 -26.13
C ASP A 81 30.94 14.62 -25.19
N PRO A 82 32.21 14.25 -25.44
CA PRO A 82 33.34 14.67 -24.60
C PRO A 82 33.47 16.18 -24.41
N SER A 83 33.00 16.99 -25.38
CA SER A 83 33.07 18.45 -25.29
C SER A 83 32.19 19.03 -24.18
N MET A 84 31.20 18.27 -23.73
CA MET A 84 30.30 18.63 -22.63
C MET A 84 30.85 18.32 -21.24
N LYS A 85 31.99 17.61 -21.14
CA LYS A 85 32.58 17.23 -19.84
C LYS A 85 32.84 18.44 -18.94
N LYS A 86 33.07 19.61 -19.53
CA LYS A 86 33.23 20.88 -18.80
C LYS A 86 31.97 21.36 -18.06
N TYR A 87 30.78 20.84 -18.40
CA TYR A 87 29.50 21.20 -17.79
C TYR A 87 28.99 20.16 -16.80
N ASP A 88 29.05 18.88 -17.16
CA ASP A 88 28.46 17.78 -16.36
C ASP A 88 29.51 16.87 -15.67
N GLY A 89 30.81 17.09 -15.95
CA GLY A 89 31.92 16.30 -15.42
C GLY A 89 32.18 14.96 -16.13
N ILE A 90 31.26 14.49 -17.00
CA ILE A 90 31.30 13.15 -17.59
C ILE A 90 31.37 13.21 -19.13
N GLY A 91 30.62 14.13 -19.74
CA GLY A 91 30.59 14.36 -21.18
C GLY A 91 29.32 13.84 -21.84
N PHE A 92 28.15 14.25 -21.41
CA PHE A 92 26.87 13.94 -22.05
C PHE A 92 26.16 15.22 -22.51
N ARG A 93 25.44 15.11 -23.63
CA ARG A 93 24.48 16.11 -24.09
C ARG A 93 23.08 15.53 -24.17
N ASN A 94 22.08 16.39 -23.99
CA ASN A 94 20.67 16.00 -24.12
C ASN A 94 20.31 15.62 -25.56
N VAL A 95 19.40 14.66 -25.68
CA VAL A 95 18.67 14.33 -26.90
C VAL A 95 17.28 14.95 -26.80
N LEU A 96 16.96 15.87 -27.70
CA LEU A 96 15.73 16.68 -27.65
C LEU A 96 14.56 16.03 -28.41
N HIS A 97 14.45 14.71 -28.30
CA HIS A 97 13.33 13.91 -28.80
C HIS A 97 13.26 12.62 -27.99
N SER A 98 12.06 12.03 -27.90
CA SER A 98 11.87 10.72 -27.26
C SER A 98 12.39 9.62 -28.17
N ILE A 99 13.04 8.61 -27.59
CA ILE A 99 13.48 7.42 -28.32
C ILE A 99 12.31 6.43 -28.41
N GLU A 100 12.11 5.85 -29.59
CA GLU A 100 11.10 4.82 -29.83
C GLU A 100 11.40 3.55 -29.01
N ASP A 101 10.34 2.89 -28.53
CA ASP A 101 10.49 1.63 -27.85
C ASP A 101 10.91 0.54 -28.83
N LEU A 102 11.99 -0.17 -28.50
CA LEU A 102 12.46 -1.28 -29.31
C LEU A 102 11.49 -2.46 -29.18
N GLN A 103 11.15 -3.07 -30.31
CA GLN A 103 10.38 -4.31 -30.31
C GLN A 103 11.15 -5.38 -29.50
N TYR A 104 10.53 -5.89 -28.43
CA TYR A 104 11.14 -6.81 -27.44
C TYR A 104 12.30 -6.23 -26.62
N GLY A 105 12.51 -4.91 -26.63
CA GLY A 105 13.53 -4.25 -25.84
C GLY A 105 13.13 -4.02 -24.39
N MET A 106 14.12 -3.78 -23.54
CA MET A 106 13.93 -3.41 -22.12
C MET A 106 13.15 -2.10 -21.94
N SER A 107 13.03 -1.30 -23.00
CA SER A 107 12.24 -0.06 -23.00
C SER A 107 10.75 -0.33 -22.76
N LEU A 108 10.26 -1.55 -22.99
CA LEU A 108 8.89 -1.96 -22.65
C LEU A 108 8.67 -2.20 -21.15
N LEU A 109 9.74 -2.29 -20.34
CA LEU A 109 9.68 -2.54 -18.90
C LEU A 109 9.81 -1.26 -18.05
N ARG A 110 10.00 -0.12 -18.71
CA ARG A 110 10.11 1.18 -18.03
C ARG A 110 8.72 1.72 -17.66
N PRO A 111 8.61 2.54 -16.61
CA PRO A 111 7.39 3.30 -16.37
C PRO A 111 6.99 4.15 -17.56
N ALA A 112 5.69 4.33 -17.76
CA ALA A 112 5.18 5.34 -18.66
C ALA A 112 5.82 6.71 -18.36
N ASN A 113 6.10 7.48 -19.42
CA ASN A 113 6.71 8.82 -19.37
C ASN A 113 8.16 8.91 -18.89
N SER A 114 8.80 7.80 -18.47
CA SER A 114 10.23 7.83 -18.14
C SER A 114 11.09 8.09 -19.38
N PHE A 115 12.16 8.88 -19.23
CA PHE A 115 13.08 9.21 -20.32
C PHE A 115 12.43 9.85 -21.56
N ASN A 116 11.32 10.56 -21.42
CA ASN A 116 10.71 11.28 -22.52
C ASN A 116 11.31 12.68 -22.69
N TRP A 117 11.26 13.21 -23.92
CA TRP A 117 11.44 14.62 -24.21
C TRP A 117 10.11 15.24 -24.70
N PRO A 118 9.70 16.41 -24.18
CA PRO A 118 10.28 17.12 -23.04
C PRO A 118 10.19 16.30 -21.73
N PRO A 119 11.04 16.58 -20.72
CA PRO A 119 10.98 15.88 -19.44
C PRO A 119 9.59 16.00 -18.83
N HIS A 120 9.13 14.93 -18.20
CA HIS A 120 7.79 14.93 -17.62
C HIS A 120 7.72 15.97 -16.47
N PRO A 121 6.76 16.91 -16.48
CA PRO A 121 6.77 18.06 -15.57
C PRO A 121 6.39 17.70 -14.15
N GLU A 122 5.84 16.51 -13.95
CA GLU A 122 5.39 16.03 -12.66
C GLU A 122 6.22 14.84 -12.19
N ARG A 123 6.22 14.62 -10.89
CA ARG A 123 6.81 13.43 -10.31
C ARG A 123 5.83 12.26 -10.42
N THR A 124 5.51 11.79 -11.63
CA THR A 124 4.48 10.73 -11.84
C THR A 124 5.03 9.41 -12.32
N VAL A 125 6.36 9.26 -12.40
CA VAL A 125 7.03 7.97 -12.62
C VAL A 125 6.91 7.08 -11.35
N SER A 126 5.84 7.25 -10.58
CA SER A 126 5.48 6.40 -9.46
C SER A 126 5.19 5.03 -10.03
N LYS A 127 6.04 4.07 -9.69
CA LYS A 127 5.73 2.68 -9.98
C LYS A 127 4.63 2.29 -9.02
N ASP A 128 3.49 1.90 -9.56
CA ASP A 128 2.57 1.00 -8.85
C ASP A 128 3.41 -0.06 -8.14
N ASN A 129 3.01 -0.46 -6.93
CA ASN A 129 3.69 -1.53 -6.21
C ASN A 129 3.44 -2.85 -6.95
N VAL A 130 4.30 -3.15 -7.93
CA VAL A 130 4.17 -4.34 -8.79
C VAL A 130 5.29 -5.33 -8.55
N VAL A 131 4.98 -6.60 -8.79
CA VAL A 131 5.93 -7.70 -8.97
C VAL A 131 5.81 -8.21 -10.39
N VAL A 132 6.94 -8.33 -11.06
CA VAL A 132 7.02 -8.97 -12.37
C VAL A 132 7.76 -10.29 -12.21
N CYS A 133 7.14 -11.38 -12.65
CA CYS A 133 7.76 -12.71 -12.68
C CYS A 133 9.03 -12.67 -13.54
N GLY A 134 10.09 -13.34 -13.09
CA GLY A 134 11.38 -13.36 -13.79
C GLY A 134 11.46 -14.29 -15.02
N ASP A 135 10.38 -14.97 -15.42
CA ASP A 135 10.41 -15.77 -16.66
C ASP A 135 10.45 -14.82 -17.87
N ALA A 136 11.56 -14.91 -18.62
CA ALA A 136 11.85 -14.04 -19.75
C ALA A 136 10.99 -14.30 -21.00
N ARG A 137 10.24 -15.41 -21.05
CA ARG A 137 9.37 -15.74 -22.19
C ARG A 137 7.95 -15.25 -21.96
N THR A 138 7.45 -15.46 -20.74
CA THR A 138 6.12 -15.01 -20.29
C THR A 138 6.17 -14.60 -18.83
N SER A 139 5.94 -13.31 -18.56
CA SER A 139 6.00 -12.76 -17.20
C SER A 139 4.61 -12.42 -16.67
N VAL A 140 4.28 -12.92 -15.49
CA VAL A 140 3.09 -12.51 -14.75
C VAL A 140 3.36 -11.19 -14.04
N VAL A 141 2.44 -10.24 -14.12
CA VAL A 141 2.50 -8.96 -13.39
C VAL A 141 1.45 -8.96 -12.31
N LEU A 142 1.88 -8.83 -11.05
CA LEU A 142 1.01 -8.69 -9.90
C LEU A 142 1.06 -7.25 -9.40
N LYS A 143 -0.10 -6.60 -9.28
CA LYS A 143 -0.25 -5.30 -8.61
C LYS A 143 -0.59 -5.54 -7.15
N LEU A 144 0.11 -4.85 -6.25
CA LEU A 144 -0.07 -4.93 -4.81
C LEU A 144 -0.70 -3.64 -4.28
N GLU A 145 -1.64 -3.81 -3.35
CA GLU A 145 -2.32 -2.72 -2.67
C GLU A 145 -2.65 -3.09 -1.21
N ALA A 146 -2.54 -2.11 -0.32
CA ALA A 146 -3.15 -2.20 1.00
C ALA A 146 -4.65 -1.87 0.85
N PHE A 147 -5.54 -2.77 1.28
CA PHE A 147 -6.97 -2.64 0.98
C PHE A 147 -7.89 -2.61 2.21
N ASP A 148 -7.37 -3.01 3.38
CA ASP A 148 -8.08 -2.99 4.67
C ASP A 148 -7.05 -3.01 5.81
N LEU A 149 -7.51 -2.83 7.04
CA LEU A 149 -6.72 -3.06 8.25
C LEU A 149 -6.55 -4.56 8.51
N ALA A 150 -5.35 -4.96 8.89
CA ALA A 150 -5.09 -6.32 9.34
C ALA A 150 -5.82 -6.57 10.66
N ASP A 151 -6.60 -7.64 10.72
CA ASP A 151 -7.50 -7.99 11.83
C ASP A 151 -7.28 -9.42 12.34
N ASP A 152 -6.15 -10.04 11.98
CA ASP A 152 -5.76 -11.40 12.29
C ASP A 152 -4.31 -11.48 12.80
N GLY A 153 -3.90 -12.61 13.37
CA GLY A 153 -2.53 -12.82 13.86
C GLY A 153 -2.14 -11.87 14.99
N ASP A 154 -0.94 -11.30 14.91
CA ASP A 154 -0.44 -10.35 15.93
C ASP A 154 -1.18 -9.00 15.91
N CYS A 155 -1.81 -8.67 14.78
CA CYS A 155 -2.50 -7.41 14.54
C CYS A 155 -3.79 -7.28 15.32
N VAL A 156 -4.40 -8.39 15.77
CA VAL A 156 -5.70 -8.40 16.45
C VAL A 156 -5.74 -7.39 17.60
N THR A 157 -4.64 -7.27 18.35
CA THR A 157 -4.53 -6.35 19.49
C THR A 157 -4.64 -4.89 19.04
N TYR A 158 -3.89 -4.49 18.01
CA TYR A 158 -3.96 -3.15 17.42
C TYR A 158 -5.29 -2.89 16.73
N PHE A 159 -5.81 -3.86 15.97
CA PHE A 159 -7.10 -3.76 15.30
C PHE A 159 -8.23 -3.48 16.28
N ARG A 160 -8.27 -4.20 17.42
CA ARG A 160 -9.25 -3.95 18.48
C ARG A 160 -9.13 -2.53 19.03
N ARG A 161 -7.91 -2.02 19.26
CA ARG A 161 -7.69 -0.62 19.65
C ARG A 161 -8.22 0.36 18.60
N THR A 162 -7.95 0.10 17.33
CA THR A 162 -8.42 0.90 16.21
C THR A 162 -9.95 0.94 16.15
N MET A 163 -10.63 -0.20 16.33
CA MET A 163 -12.09 -0.26 16.39
C MET A 163 -12.65 0.46 17.61
N SER A 164 -11.97 0.39 18.78
CA SER A 164 -12.36 1.17 19.95
C SER A 164 -12.25 2.68 19.69
N ILE A 165 -11.18 3.15 19.04
CA ILE A 165 -11.05 4.55 18.62
C ILE A 165 -12.20 4.94 17.69
N LEU A 166 -12.46 4.13 16.66
CA LEU A 166 -13.55 4.37 15.72
C LEU A 166 -14.91 4.47 16.43
N ASN A 167 -15.17 3.62 17.42
CA ASN A 167 -16.39 3.67 18.24
C ASN A 167 -16.49 4.94 19.09
N LYS A 168 -15.39 5.41 19.71
CA LYS A 168 -15.38 6.67 20.48
C LYS A 168 -15.66 7.87 19.57
N VAL A 169 -15.02 7.93 18.40
CA VAL A 169 -15.23 9.02 17.42
C VAL A 169 -16.66 8.98 16.86
N LEU A 170 -17.23 7.79 16.64
CA LEU A 170 -18.62 7.66 16.16
C LEU A 170 -19.62 8.31 17.14
N HIS A 171 -19.38 8.17 18.44
CA HIS A 171 -20.23 8.77 19.48
C HIS A 171 -19.92 10.24 19.76
N LYS A 172 -18.78 10.75 19.28
CA LYS A 172 -18.37 12.15 19.42
C LYS A 172 -17.79 12.69 18.11
N PRO A 173 -18.61 12.87 17.05
CA PRO A 173 -18.15 13.40 15.78
C PRO A 173 -17.48 14.76 15.94
N GLY A 174 -16.36 14.98 15.24
CA GLY A 174 -15.63 16.24 15.27
C GLY A 174 -14.69 16.42 16.47
N VAL A 175 -14.41 15.34 17.23
CA VAL A 175 -13.36 15.34 18.26
C VAL A 175 -12.00 15.68 17.62
N ALA A 176 -11.22 16.53 18.29
CA ALA A 176 -9.87 16.88 17.84
C ALA A 176 -8.96 15.65 17.93
N VAL A 177 -8.17 15.38 16.90
CA VAL A 177 -7.31 14.18 16.78
C VAL A 177 -6.37 14.05 17.99
N ASP A 178 -5.80 15.15 18.45
CA ASP A 178 -4.90 15.21 19.60
C ASP A 178 -5.61 15.02 20.96
N LYS A 179 -6.95 15.01 20.98
CA LYS A 179 -7.77 14.81 22.19
C LYS A 179 -8.50 13.48 22.23
N ILE A 180 -8.44 12.66 21.18
CA ILE A 180 -9.15 11.37 21.12
C ILE A 180 -8.81 10.47 22.31
N ILE A 181 -7.55 10.47 22.78
CA ILE A 181 -7.14 9.66 23.94
C ILE A 181 -7.92 10.01 25.22
N ASN A 182 -8.40 11.24 25.35
CA ASN A 182 -9.17 11.69 26.52
C ASN A 182 -10.58 11.10 26.58
N GLU A 183 -11.06 10.49 25.50
CA GLU A 183 -12.33 9.76 25.48
C GLU A 183 -12.20 8.36 26.11
N PHE A 184 -10.98 7.96 26.49
CA PHE A 184 -10.70 6.68 27.13
C PHE A 184 -10.50 6.83 28.63
N THR A 185 -10.99 5.87 29.42
CA THR A 185 -10.71 5.80 30.85
C THR A 185 -9.29 5.31 31.10
N LYS A 186 -8.71 5.59 32.29
CA LYS A 186 -7.39 5.09 32.67
C LYS A 186 -7.23 3.57 32.47
N GLU A 187 -8.24 2.80 32.85
CA GLU A 187 -8.28 1.34 32.61
C GLU A 187 -8.23 0.97 31.12
N GLU A 188 -8.93 1.72 30.26
CA GLU A 188 -8.91 1.47 28.82
C GLU A 188 -7.54 1.82 28.23
N ILE A 189 -6.84 2.81 28.79
CA ILE A 189 -5.52 3.26 28.36
C ILE A 189 -4.44 2.27 28.82
N GLU A 190 -4.41 1.91 30.10
CA GLU A 190 -3.28 1.20 30.73
C GLU A 190 -3.56 -0.30 30.96
N GLY A 191 -4.82 -0.69 31.21
CA GLY A 191 -5.20 -2.06 31.57
C GLY A 191 -5.42 -3.01 30.39
N ILE A 192 -5.48 -2.49 29.18
CA ILE A 192 -5.69 -3.28 27.95
C ILE A 192 -4.43 -3.18 27.07
N TYR A 193 -3.99 -4.30 26.49
CA TYR A 193 -2.83 -4.30 25.59
C TYR A 193 -3.22 -3.95 24.13
N PRO A 194 -2.38 -3.22 23.39
CA PRO A 194 -1.26 -2.41 23.89
C PRO A 194 -1.77 -1.18 24.65
N ALA A 195 -0.97 -0.66 25.58
CA ALA A 195 -1.31 0.58 26.28
C ALA A 195 -1.41 1.74 25.29
N LEU A 196 -2.44 2.57 25.43
CA LEU A 196 -2.63 3.72 24.55
C LEU A 196 -1.70 4.87 24.97
N SER A 197 -1.02 5.43 23.99
CA SER A 197 -0.27 6.69 24.13
C SER A 197 -0.75 7.66 23.05
N GLN A 198 -0.47 8.94 23.22
CA GLN A 198 -0.83 9.95 22.21
C GLN A 198 -0.30 9.60 20.82
N ILE A 199 0.94 9.08 20.76
CA ILE A 199 1.59 8.67 19.50
C ILE A 199 0.89 7.44 18.92
N LEU A 200 0.62 6.42 19.73
CA LEU A 200 -0.05 5.21 19.24
C LEU A 200 -1.46 5.54 18.72
N VAL A 201 -2.24 6.33 19.46
CA VAL A 201 -3.57 6.79 19.01
C VAL A 201 -3.44 7.56 17.69
N GLY A 202 -2.46 8.45 17.56
CA GLY A 202 -2.18 9.17 16.33
C GLY A 202 -1.93 8.24 15.13
N ILE A 203 -1.08 7.23 15.29
CA ILE A 203 -0.80 6.23 14.26
C ILE A 203 -2.08 5.48 13.86
N LEU A 204 -2.85 4.97 14.83
CA LEU A 204 -4.07 4.20 14.55
C LEU A 204 -5.15 5.07 13.88
N VAL A 205 -5.23 6.36 14.21
CA VAL A 205 -6.13 7.32 13.56
C VAL A 205 -5.71 7.59 12.12
N GLU A 206 -4.41 7.73 11.85
CA GLU A 206 -3.89 7.87 10.49
C GLU A 206 -4.22 6.63 9.65
N GLU A 207 -4.07 5.43 10.19
CA GLU A 207 -4.44 4.20 9.49
C GLU A 207 -5.94 4.13 9.15
N LEU A 208 -6.80 4.58 10.07
CA LEU A 208 -8.23 4.72 9.82
C LEU A 208 -8.54 5.71 8.71
N GLU A 209 -7.83 6.84 8.65
CA GLU A 209 -7.99 7.82 7.58
C GLU A 209 -7.51 7.28 6.23
N LEU A 210 -6.35 6.62 6.19
CA LEU A 210 -5.82 5.99 4.98
C LEU A 210 -6.76 4.93 4.40
N MET A 211 -7.51 4.22 5.24
CA MET A 211 -8.54 3.27 4.83
C MET A 211 -9.92 3.90 4.60
N GLU A 212 -10.01 5.23 4.71
CA GLU A 212 -11.24 6.02 4.55
C GLU A 212 -12.33 5.66 5.57
N TYR A 213 -11.96 5.12 6.73
CA TYR A 213 -12.87 4.84 7.84
C TYR A 213 -13.09 6.07 8.72
N LEU A 214 -12.10 6.95 8.77
CA LEU A 214 -12.22 8.30 9.30
C LEU A 214 -12.04 9.32 8.19
N LYS A 215 -12.65 10.48 8.38
CA LYS A 215 -12.35 11.71 7.65
C LYS A 215 -11.78 12.72 8.64
N ILE A 216 -10.60 13.25 8.38
CA ILE A 216 -10.01 14.31 9.20
C ILE A 216 -10.11 15.64 8.44
N GLN A 217 -10.77 16.62 9.04
CA GLN A 217 -10.87 17.98 8.50
C GLN A 217 -10.58 18.98 9.60
N ASN A 218 -9.66 19.92 9.36
CA ASN A 218 -9.23 20.90 10.36
C ASN A 218 -8.84 20.23 11.70
N MET A 219 -8.07 19.14 11.62
CA MET A 219 -7.64 18.33 12.78
C MET A 219 -8.77 17.70 13.60
N LYS A 220 -9.99 17.61 13.05
CA LYS A 220 -11.14 16.97 13.68
C LYS A 220 -11.53 15.71 12.94
N ALA A 221 -11.75 14.62 13.70
CA ALA A 221 -12.09 13.32 13.15
C ALA A 221 -13.61 13.08 13.16
N THR A 222 -14.11 12.54 12.05
CA THR A 222 -15.49 12.07 11.92
C THR A 222 -15.50 10.71 11.23
N VAL A 223 -16.35 9.79 11.70
CA VAL A 223 -16.50 8.47 11.09
C VAL A 223 -17.24 8.59 9.75
N THR A 224 -16.73 7.92 8.72
CA THR A 224 -17.37 7.83 7.41
C THR A 224 -18.41 6.70 7.40
N ASP A 225 -19.26 6.63 6.38
CA ASP A 225 -20.19 5.50 6.21
C ASP A 225 -19.45 4.15 6.11
N LYS A 226 -18.29 4.16 5.42
CA LYS A 226 -17.40 3.00 5.30
C LYS A 226 -16.87 2.57 6.68
N GLY A 227 -16.43 3.53 7.50
CA GLY A 227 -15.98 3.28 8.87
C GLY A 227 -17.09 2.78 9.78
N ALA A 228 -18.27 3.38 9.70
CA ALA A 228 -19.44 2.95 10.47
C ALA A 228 -19.81 1.50 10.14
N LYS A 229 -19.85 1.15 8.84
CA LYS A 229 -20.07 -0.24 8.39
C LYS A 229 -19.01 -1.19 8.92
N LYS A 230 -17.71 -0.84 8.80
CA LYS A 230 -16.59 -1.65 9.32
C LYS A 230 -16.72 -1.91 10.82
N LEU A 231 -17.08 -0.89 11.58
CA LEU A 231 -17.30 -1.01 13.02
C LEU A 231 -18.50 -1.91 13.35
N GLU A 232 -19.61 -1.79 12.62
CA GLU A 232 -20.78 -2.65 12.83
C GLU A 232 -20.50 -4.11 12.47
N ASP A 233 -19.76 -4.36 11.39
CA ASP A 233 -19.34 -5.71 11.02
C ASP A 233 -18.41 -6.32 12.09
N PHE A 234 -17.50 -5.51 12.66
CA PHE A 234 -16.69 -5.92 13.80
C PHE A 234 -17.54 -6.21 15.05
N LYS A 235 -18.49 -5.34 15.40
CA LYS A 235 -19.39 -5.57 16.55
C LYS A 235 -20.15 -6.89 16.41
N LYS A 236 -20.59 -7.24 15.19
CA LYS A 236 -21.28 -8.50 14.92
C LYS A 236 -20.36 -9.71 15.06
N SER A 237 -19.07 -9.59 14.73
CA SER A 237 -18.11 -10.69 14.87
C SER A 237 -17.71 -10.99 16.32
N LEU A 238 -17.93 -10.05 17.25
CA LEU A 238 -17.60 -10.24 18.67
C LEU A 238 -18.61 -11.15 19.39
N THR A 239 -18.12 -11.90 20.36
CA THR A 239 -18.97 -12.58 21.36
C THR A 239 -19.66 -11.56 22.29
N ALA A 240 -20.66 -12.00 23.06
CA ALA A 240 -21.33 -11.15 24.03
C ALA A 240 -20.38 -10.64 25.13
N GLU A 241 -19.47 -11.50 25.60
CA GLU A 241 -18.45 -11.14 26.59
C GLU A 241 -17.50 -10.07 26.04
N GLU A 242 -17.00 -10.25 24.83
CA GLU A 242 -16.10 -9.29 24.20
C GLU A 242 -16.77 -7.96 23.91
N ARG A 243 -18.03 -7.94 23.44
CA ARG A 243 -18.80 -6.70 23.26
C ARG A 243 -18.92 -5.93 24.56
N LYS A 244 -19.18 -6.63 25.67
CA LYS A 244 -19.25 -6.03 27.01
C LYS A 244 -17.88 -5.49 27.44
N ALA A 245 -16.82 -6.28 27.30
CA ALA A 245 -15.46 -5.91 27.69
C ALA A 245 -14.94 -4.68 26.91
N LEU A 246 -15.20 -4.61 25.60
CA LEU A 246 -14.80 -3.51 24.73
C LEU A 246 -15.77 -2.32 24.75
N LYS A 247 -16.86 -2.40 25.54
CA LYS A 247 -17.92 -1.39 25.63
C LYS A 247 -18.54 -1.06 24.26
N MET A 248 -18.76 -2.08 23.43
CA MET A 248 -19.27 -1.98 22.07
C MET A 248 -20.71 -2.51 21.96
N GLN A 249 -21.60 -1.97 22.78
CA GLN A 249 -23.02 -2.35 22.74
C GLN A 249 -23.69 -1.74 21.50
N THR A 250 -24.41 -2.56 20.74
CA THR A 250 -25.37 -2.08 19.74
C THR A 250 -26.54 -1.44 20.48
N LYS A 251 -26.93 -0.23 20.09
CA LYS A 251 -28.20 0.35 20.54
C LYS A 251 -29.37 -0.42 19.95
#